data_AF-A0A2N0R6C7-F1
#
_entry.id   AF-A0A2N0R6C7-F1
#
_cell.length_a   1.000
_cell.length_b   1.000
_cell.length_c   1.000
_cell.angle_alpha   90.00
_cell.angle_beta   90.00
_cell.angle_gamma   90.00
#
_symmetry.space_group_name_H-M   'P 1'
#
loop_
_entity.id
_entity.type
_entity.pdbx_description
1 polymer ?
#
loop_
_entity_poly.entity_id
_entity_poly.type
_entity_poly.pdbx_seq_one_letter_code
_entity_poly.pdbx_strand_id
1 'polypeptide(L)'
;MSQKIPISILNIKHTPLASTINEAPDIEDQEIVEEVLQYIGKAGYRHISDILLFVIPDLVNRNILNPNDPIIHVRISGDGRNVGRKVKHVMVTCTILDDILNIHKADFHYTTILYPGVENYETLQNVMEPMISELHNLVINGLIDPNGTKWKIEPYFSSDWKFMAIILGFNAANANYFCPWCMCTKKDIGNRDKIHKIEKNMNQIQSSKPPPGHLKAPLLPMIPLDHYVPDELHVMLRIWDRMWALVIQELKSENRFDDNIRRIISVEMQRISVRFHFWQDHDTQSWSYTSLMGGDKEIVLQNFNFEVLFNIERANLINQLWRDFYVLYKSMKEPETDSALFAIQAKKWLDLFLTPYQGEPNTISFKKGLYRPKDITPYMHVLINHIPEFIKLHGHFGLAAFSCAGVEKKNHDQVSAFFRKTMKNGGKGIERKSAIFEILYYENQFMYFTQQSTFDSVLKPQYFQI
;
A
#
# COMPACT_ATOMS: atom_id res chain seq x y z
N MET A 1 -3.39 -10.75 36.45
CA MET A 1 -2.13 -10.18 35.94
C MET A 1 -2.31 -9.96 34.44
N SER A 2 -2.14 -8.72 33.99
CA SER A 2 -2.30 -8.30 32.59
C SER A 2 -1.34 -9.05 31.66
N GLN A 3 -1.83 -9.93 30.78
CA GLN A 3 -0.98 -10.46 29.71
C GLN A 3 -0.73 -9.33 28.69
N LYS A 4 0.39 -8.61 28.88
CA LYS A 4 0.91 -7.69 27.87
C LYS A 4 1.66 -8.55 26.84
N ILE A 5 1.37 -8.36 25.56
CA ILE A 5 2.12 -8.98 24.46
C ILE A 5 3.61 -8.64 24.64
N PRO A 6 4.51 -9.64 24.78
CA PRO A 6 5.94 -9.40 24.94
C PRO A 6 6.52 -8.57 23.78
N ILE A 7 7.47 -7.68 24.09
CA ILE A 7 8.23 -6.91 23.10
C ILE A 7 9.70 -7.27 23.26
N SER A 8 10.29 -7.83 22.21
CA SER A 8 11.69 -8.23 22.11
C SER A 8 12.52 -7.20 21.37
N ILE A 9 13.82 -7.15 21.65
CA ILE A 9 14.81 -6.33 20.92
C ILE A 9 15.54 -7.26 19.95
N LEU A 10 15.47 -6.95 18.66
CA LEU A 10 16.32 -7.60 17.65
C LEU A 10 17.52 -6.71 17.33
N ASN A 11 18.70 -7.31 17.25
CA ASN A 11 19.91 -6.62 16.79
C ASN A 11 20.05 -6.80 15.28
N ILE A 12 20.04 -5.70 14.54
CA ILE A 12 20.16 -5.66 13.08
C ILE A 12 21.64 -5.74 12.70
N LYS A 13 22.06 -6.90 12.20
CA LYS A 13 23.42 -7.10 11.71
C LYS A 13 23.66 -6.20 10.48
N HIS A 14 24.84 -5.55 10.44
CA HIS A 14 25.33 -4.76 9.30
C HIS A 14 24.42 -3.60 8.86
N THR A 15 24.08 -2.66 9.74
CA THR A 15 23.40 -1.41 9.33
C THR A 15 24.45 -0.37 8.93
N PRO A 16 24.62 -0.01 7.63
CA PRO A 16 25.53 1.05 7.26
C PRO A 16 24.90 2.39 7.69
N LEU A 17 25.55 3.11 8.60
CA LEU A 17 25.12 4.43 9.10
C LEU A 17 24.81 5.41 7.96
N ALA A 18 25.56 5.31 6.85
CA ALA A 18 25.42 6.12 5.66
C ALA A 18 24.12 5.88 4.85
N SER A 19 23.49 4.71 4.99
CA SER A 19 22.26 4.40 4.23
C SER A 19 21.00 5.03 4.83
N THR A 20 21.03 5.34 6.13
CA THR A 20 19.91 5.90 6.90
C THR A 20 19.71 7.40 6.63
N ILE A 21 20.77 8.10 6.19
CA ILE A 21 20.81 9.57 6.04
C ILE A 21 21.03 9.90 4.56
N ASN A 22 19.99 9.83 3.74
CA ASN A 22 20.07 10.19 2.31
C ASN A 22 18.94 11.15 1.97
N GLU A 23 19.19 12.46 2.10
CA GLU A 23 18.66 13.60 1.29
C GLU A 23 18.87 14.96 1.99
N ALA A 24 18.96 16.04 1.18
CA ALA A 24 19.14 17.44 1.61
C ALA A 24 17.80 18.11 2.00
N PRO A 25 17.80 19.15 2.85
CA PRO A 25 16.84 19.31 3.95
C PRO A 25 15.68 20.27 3.66
N ASP A 26 14.68 20.20 4.54
CA ASP A 26 13.81 21.36 4.84
C ASP A 26 13.68 21.70 6.36
N ILE A 27 14.18 20.91 7.35
CA ILE A 27 14.19 21.19 8.84
C ILE A 27 15.34 20.37 9.45
N GLU A 28 16.10 21.03 10.32
CA GLU A 28 17.26 20.54 11.06
C GLU A 28 16.93 20.34 12.56
N ASP A 29 16.14 19.33 12.93
CA ASP A 29 15.97 19.01 14.36
C ASP A 29 17.01 17.95 14.78
N GLN A 30 18.01 18.40 15.53
CA GLN A 30 19.16 17.59 15.93
C GLN A 30 18.79 16.55 17.01
N GLU A 31 17.79 16.80 17.86
CA GLU A 31 17.37 15.85 18.91
C GLU A 31 16.71 14.60 18.30
N ILE A 32 15.88 14.79 17.27
CA ILE A 32 15.23 13.68 16.54
C ILE A 32 16.28 12.77 15.89
N VAL A 33 17.30 13.38 15.30
CA VAL A 33 18.40 12.66 14.66
C VAL A 33 19.19 11.87 15.71
N GLU A 34 19.55 12.49 16.84
CA GLU A 34 20.30 11.83 17.91
C GLU A 34 19.54 10.66 18.53
N GLU A 35 18.23 10.78 18.79
CA GLU A 35 17.42 9.67 19.32
C GLU A 35 17.38 8.49 18.35
N VAL A 36 17.22 8.75 17.05
CA VAL A 36 17.18 7.69 16.04
C VAL A 36 18.55 7.04 15.87
N LEU A 37 19.63 7.82 15.87
CA LEU A 37 21.00 7.32 15.79
C LEU A 37 21.33 6.33 16.92
N GLN A 38 20.79 6.55 18.13
CA GLN A 38 20.98 5.64 19.28
C GLN A 38 20.33 4.25 19.08
N TYR A 39 19.34 4.14 18.21
CA TYR A 39 18.61 2.91 17.94
C TYR A 39 18.87 2.34 16.54
N ILE A 40 19.80 2.94 15.78
CA ILE A 40 20.32 2.31 14.57
C ILE A 40 20.90 0.94 14.95
N GLY A 41 20.52 -0.07 14.19
CA GLY A 41 20.93 -1.44 14.47
C GLY A 41 20.02 -2.17 15.46
N LYS A 42 18.87 -1.60 15.88
CA LYS A 42 17.88 -2.27 16.73
C LYS A 42 16.48 -2.24 16.10
N ALA A 43 15.71 -3.30 16.30
CA ALA A 43 14.29 -3.36 15.97
C ALA A 43 13.46 -3.78 17.19
N GLY A 44 12.28 -3.19 17.32
CA GLY A 44 11.24 -3.73 18.20
C GLY A 44 10.53 -4.88 17.47
N TYR A 45 10.31 -5.98 18.17
CA TYR A 45 9.65 -7.18 17.64
C TYR A 45 8.60 -7.71 18.61
N ARG A 46 7.40 -8.00 18.12
CA ARG A 46 6.34 -8.72 18.81
C ARG A 46 6.09 -10.02 18.06
N HIS A 47 6.01 -11.13 18.77
CA HIS A 47 5.72 -12.43 18.17
C HIS A 47 4.31 -12.46 17.59
N ILE A 48 4.16 -13.03 16.39
CA ILE A 48 2.85 -13.24 15.76
C ILE A 48 2.00 -14.16 16.65
N SER A 49 2.60 -15.21 17.20
CA SER A 49 1.94 -16.13 18.13
C SER A 49 1.38 -15.44 19.37
N ASP A 50 2.15 -14.56 20.01
CA ASP A 50 1.69 -13.80 21.17
C ASP A 50 0.54 -12.84 20.83
N ILE A 51 0.61 -12.18 19.66
CA ILE A 51 -0.48 -11.34 19.16
C ILE A 51 -1.74 -12.19 18.93
N LEU A 52 -1.61 -13.34 18.26
CA LEU A 52 -2.73 -14.25 17.98
C LEU A 52 -3.37 -14.78 19.26
N LEU A 53 -2.57 -15.30 20.19
CA LEU A 53 -3.06 -15.81 21.48
C LEU A 53 -3.79 -14.73 22.28
N PHE A 54 -3.36 -13.48 22.14
CA PHE A 54 -4.04 -12.35 22.75
C PHE A 54 -5.40 -12.08 22.10
N VAL A 55 -5.52 -12.08 20.77
CA VAL A 55 -6.75 -11.68 20.07
C VAL A 55 -7.78 -12.80 19.86
N ILE A 56 -7.37 -14.07 19.83
CA ILE A 56 -8.24 -15.23 19.58
C ILE A 56 -9.45 -15.27 20.53
N PRO A 57 -9.33 -15.09 21.86
CA PRO A 57 -10.48 -15.17 22.76
C PRO A 57 -11.57 -14.16 22.41
N ASP A 58 -11.21 -12.92 22.07
CA ASP A 58 -12.15 -11.88 21.66
C ASP A 58 -12.79 -12.20 20.30
N LEU A 59 -12.01 -12.68 19.34
CA LEU A 59 -12.51 -13.07 18.02
C LEU A 59 -13.49 -14.25 18.07
N VAL A 60 -13.25 -15.23 18.94
CA VAL A 60 -14.18 -16.34 19.19
C VAL A 60 -15.47 -15.84 19.85
N ASN A 61 -15.36 -14.96 20.85
CA ASN A 61 -16.54 -14.39 21.52
C ASN A 61 -17.40 -13.53 20.59
N ARG A 62 -16.78 -12.86 19.61
CA ARG A 62 -17.47 -12.12 18.55
C ARG A 62 -17.99 -13.01 17.41
N ASN A 63 -17.83 -14.33 17.49
CA ASN A 63 -18.17 -15.30 16.45
C ASN A 63 -17.48 -15.03 15.10
N ILE A 64 -16.30 -14.40 15.13
CA ILE A 64 -15.47 -14.19 13.93
C ILE A 64 -14.64 -15.44 13.65
N LEU A 65 -14.06 -16.03 14.69
CA LEU A 65 -13.35 -17.29 14.61
C LEU A 65 -14.21 -18.43 15.17
N ASN A 66 -14.22 -19.57 14.48
CA ASN A 66 -14.98 -20.75 14.88
C ASN A 66 -14.03 -21.83 15.41
N PRO A 67 -14.05 -22.18 16.71
CA PRO A 67 -13.20 -23.23 17.26
C PRO A 67 -13.43 -24.63 16.65
N ASN A 68 -14.61 -24.87 16.07
CA ASN A 68 -14.92 -26.14 15.38
C ASN A 68 -14.38 -26.19 13.94
N ASP A 69 -13.98 -25.04 13.39
CA ASP A 69 -13.30 -24.91 12.10
C ASP A 69 -12.10 -23.97 12.28
N PRO A 70 -11.03 -24.44 12.96
CA PRO A 70 -10.03 -23.58 13.55
C PRO A 70 -8.99 -23.14 12.50
N ILE A 71 -9.40 -22.29 11.57
CA ILE A 71 -8.54 -21.66 10.56
C ILE A 71 -8.47 -20.17 10.86
N ILE A 72 -7.27 -19.59 10.80
CA ILE A 72 -7.05 -18.14 10.90
C ILE A 72 -6.30 -17.68 9.66
N HIS A 73 -6.88 -16.69 8.97
CA HIS A 73 -6.28 -16.11 7.79
C HIS A 73 -5.49 -14.86 8.19
N VAL A 74 -4.15 -14.96 8.11
CA VAL A 74 -3.23 -13.92 8.59
C VAL A 74 -2.63 -13.17 7.43
N ARG A 75 -2.90 -11.88 7.34
CA ARG A 75 -2.27 -10.99 6.36
C ARG A 75 -1.03 -10.33 6.94
N ILE A 76 0.10 -10.51 6.28
CA ILE A 76 1.33 -9.75 6.51
C ILE A 76 1.38 -8.57 5.54
N SER A 77 1.79 -7.41 6.05
CA SER A 77 2.02 -6.21 5.26
C SER A 77 3.21 -5.43 5.79
N GLY A 78 3.69 -4.46 5.04
CA GLY A 78 4.72 -3.55 5.50
C GLY A 78 4.78 -2.28 4.67
N ASP A 79 5.36 -1.25 5.26
CA ASP A 79 5.53 0.05 4.64
C ASP A 79 6.73 0.78 5.25
N GLY A 80 7.44 1.54 4.41
CA GLY A 80 8.55 2.40 4.80
C GLY A 80 8.12 3.86 4.76
N ARG A 81 8.30 4.58 5.87
CA ARG A 81 7.89 5.99 5.97
C ARG A 81 8.97 6.88 6.56
N ASN A 82 9.09 8.08 6.01
CA ASN A 82 9.87 9.15 6.61
C ASN A 82 9.18 9.60 7.91
N VAL A 83 9.87 9.41 9.03
CA VAL A 83 9.44 9.85 10.36
C VAL A 83 10.05 11.20 10.71
N GLY A 84 11.15 11.55 10.06
CA GLY A 84 11.74 12.88 10.06
C GLY A 84 12.48 13.08 8.74
N ARG A 85 13.14 14.23 8.57
CA ARG A 85 13.79 14.57 7.29
C ARG A 85 15.00 13.70 6.96
N LYS A 86 15.64 13.11 7.98
CA LYS A 86 16.81 12.22 7.85
C LYS A 86 16.53 10.79 8.32
N VAL A 87 15.28 10.48 8.66
CA VAL A 87 14.95 9.25 9.36
C VAL A 87 13.77 8.57 8.71
N LYS A 88 14.02 7.33 8.27
CA LYS A 88 13.01 6.40 7.79
C LYS A 88 12.76 5.36 8.87
N HIS A 89 11.50 5.05 9.12
CA HIS A 89 11.12 3.82 9.82
C HIS A 89 10.51 2.87 8.82
N VAL A 90 10.71 1.58 9.07
CA VAL A 90 10.04 0.51 8.35
C VAL A 90 9.23 -0.28 9.36
N MET A 91 7.99 -0.55 8.97
CA MET A 91 7.03 -1.30 9.77
C MET A 91 6.63 -2.56 9.03
N VAL A 92 6.54 -3.66 9.76
CA VAL A 92 5.87 -4.88 9.32
C VAL A 92 4.70 -5.12 10.26
N THR A 93 3.54 -5.42 9.69
CA THR A 93 2.28 -5.62 10.41
C THR A 93 1.67 -6.98 10.08
N CYS A 94 0.83 -7.43 11.00
CA CYS A 94 0.02 -8.63 10.91
C CYS A 94 -1.44 -8.24 11.19
N THR A 95 -2.37 -8.74 10.37
CA THR A 95 -3.81 -8.46 10.46
C THR A 95 -4.58 -9.76 10.28
N ILE A 96 -5.73 -9.91 10.95
CA ILE A 96 -6.61 -11.07 10.82
C ILE A 96 -7.65 -10.77 9.74
N LEU A 97 -7.61 -11.50 8.61
CA LEU A 97 -8.51 -11.27 7.48
C LEU A 97 -9.97 -11.61 7.81
N ASP A 98 -10.18 -12.54 8.74
CA ASP A 98 -11.51 -12.99 9.18
C ASP A 98 -12.34 -11.85 9.82
N ASP A 99 -11.69 -10.84 10.41
CA ASP A 99 -12.35 -9.67 11.00
C ASP A 99 -12.63 -8.58 9.94
N ILE A 100 -13.40 -8.95 8.91
CA ILE A 100 -13.68 -8.13 7.71
C ILE A 100 -14.17 -6.72 8.09
N LEU A 101 -15.04 -6.60 9.10
CA LEU A 101 -15.61 -5.31 9.51
C LEU A 101 -14.59 -4.33 10.09
N ASN A 102 -13.46 -4.83 10.61
CA ASN A 102 -12.45 -4.02 11.26
C ASN A 102 -11.15 -3.92 10.46
N ILE A 103 -11.01 -4.66 9.38
CA ILE A 103 -9.76 -4.75 8.61
C ILE A 103 -9.27 -3.41 8.03
N HIS A 104 -10.16 -2.45 7.81
CA HIS A 104 -9.79 -1.12 7.32
C HIS A 104 -9.30 -0.17 8.43
N LYS A 105 -9.44 -0.56 9.69
CA LYS A 105 -9.05 0.26 10.85
C LYS A 105 -7.60 -0.04 11.21
N ALA A 106 -6.77 1.01 11.28
CA ALA A 106 -5.35 0.90 11.65
C ALA A 106 -5.12 0.11 12.95
N ASP A 107 -6.02 0.20 13.93
CA ASP A 107 -5.92 -0.49 15.21
C ASP A 107 -5.87 -2.02 15.11
N PHE A 108 -6.37 -2.59 14.01
CA PHE A 108 -6.38 -4.03 13.75
C PHE A 108 -5.21 -4.48 12.87
N HIS A 109 -4.33 -3.55 12.50
CA HIS A 109 -3.03 -3.85 11.89
C HIS A 109 -1.98 -3.85 13.00
N TYR A 110 -1.67 -5.04 13.51
CA TYR A 110 -0.79 -5.22 14.64
C TYR A 110 0.67 -5.15 14.19
N THR A 111 1.43 -4.16 14.67
CA THR A 111 2.85 -4.03 14.34
C THR A 111 3.69 -5.18 14.89
N THR A 112 4.20 -6.04 14.01
CA THR A 112 5.08 -7.16 14.38
C THR A 112 6.51 -6.68 14.50
N ILE A 113 6.99 -5.85 13.56
CA ILE A 113 8.35 -5.31 13.55
C ILE A 113 8.28 -3.80 13.32
N LEU A 114 9.09 -3.04 14.08
CA LEU A 114 9.32 -1.62 13.84
C LEU A 114 10.80 -1.31 14.03
N TYR A 115 11.44 -0.72 13.01
CA TYR A 115 12.86 -0.37 13.09
C TYR A 115 13.19 0.93 12.33
N PRO A 116 14.25 1.66 12.75
CA PRO A 116 14.76 2.77 12.00
C PRO A 116 15.69 2.26 10.89
N GLY A 117 15.42 2.65 9.66
CA GLY A 117 16.20 2.22 8.52
C GLY A 117 15.47 2.38 7.21
N VAL A 118 16.11 1.87 6.16
CA VAL A 118 15.58 1.88 4.81
C VAL A 118 14.94 0.54 4.46
N GLU A 119 13.91 0.61 3.63
CA GLU A 119 13.28 -0.51 2.98
C GLU A 119 14.21 -1.02 1.84
N ASN A 120 15.08 -1.97 2.18
CA ASN A 120 15.89 -2.71 1.20
C ASN A 120 15.91 -4.19 1.57
N TYR A 121 16.26 -5.02 0.60
CA TYR A 121 16.20 -6.48 0.72
C TYR A 121 17.10 -7.01 1.84
N GLU A 122 18.38 -6.62 1.88
CA GLU A 122 19.37 -7.14 2.83
C GLU A 122 18.99 -6.81 4.28
N THR A 123 18.53 -5.58 4.53
CA THR A 123 18.06 -5.15 5.84
C THR A 123 16.80 -5.89 6.23
N LEU A 124 15.79 -5.98 5.35
CA LEU A 124 14.56 -6.71 5.64
C LEU A 124 14.83 -8.21 5.88
N GLN A 125 15.71 -8.83 5.11
CA GLN A 125 16.12 -10.22 5.30
C GLN A 125 16.67 -10.46 6.72
N ASN A 126 17.56 -9.57 7.19
CA ASN A 126 18.16 -9.69 8.52
C ASN A 126 17.15 -9.40 9.64
N VAL A 127 16.33 -8.35 9.49
CA VAL A 127 15.40 -7.93 10.54
C VAL A 127 14.23 -8.90 10.67
N MET A 128 13.73 -9.42 9.55
CA MET A 128 12.56 -10.29 9.51
C MET A 128 12.90 -11.76 9.79
N GLU A 129 14.17 -12.18 9.83
CA GLU A 129 14.58 -13.57 10.04
C GLU A 129 13.83 -14.28 11.19
N PRO A 130 13.70 -13.70 12.41
CA PRO A 130 12.96 -14.34 13.49
C PRO A 130 11.45 -14.50 13.19
N MET A 131 10.85 -13.47 12.59
CA MET A 131 9.44 -13.48 12.21
C MET A 131 9.15 -14.48 11.07
N ILE A 132 10.06 -14.59 10.11
CA ILE A 132 9.95 -15.53 8.99
C ILE A 132 9.99 -16.97 9.53
N SER A 133 10.92 -17.26 10.45
CA SER A 133 11.01 -18.56 11.12
C SER A 133 9.75 -18.89 11.94
N GLU A 134 9.26 -17.91 12.70
CA GLU A 134 8.00 -18.03 13.46
C GLU A 134 6.81 -18.31 12.54
N LEU A 135 6.61 -17.50 11.50
CA LEU A 135 5.50 -17.67 10.56
C LEU A 135 5.57 -19.02 9.85
N HIS A 136 6.75 -19.47 9.43
CA HIS A 136 6.93 -20.79 8.84
C HIS A 136 6.49 -21.91 9.78
N ASN A 137 6.89 -21.83 11.05
CA ASN A 137 6.48 -22.78 12.07
C ASN A 137 4.95 -22.77 12.29
N LEU A 138 4.34 -21.58 12.36
CA LEU A 138 2.89 -21.42 12.49
C LEU A 138 2.13 -22.03 11.30
N VAL A 139 2.64 -21.89 10.07
CA VAL A 139 2.02 -22.46 8.87
C VAL A 139 2.08 -23.99 8.87
N ILE A 140 3.20 -24.59 9.30
CA ILE A 140 3.38 -26.05 9.30
C ILE A 140 2.66 -26.70 10.49
N ASN A 141 2.85 -26.15 11.68
CA ASN A 141 2.47 -26.79 12.92
C ASN A 141 1.18 -26.23 13.52
N GLY A 142 0.69 -25.10 13.05
CA GLY A 142 -0.44 -24.37 13.65
C GLY A 142 -0.08 -23.70 14.97
N LEU A 143 -1.10 -23.09 15.59
CA LEU A 143 -1.02 -22.47 16.91
C LEU A 143 -1.98 -23.17 17.86
N ILE A 144 -1.52 -23.58 19.05
CA ILE A 144 -2.38 -24.16 20.08
C ILE A 144 -2.74 -23.06 21.09
N ASP A 145 -4.03 -22.79 21.26
CA ASP A 145 -4.52 -21.82 22.23
C ASP A 145 -4.60 -22.40 23.66
N PRO A 146 -4.82 -21.57 24.70
CA PRO A 146 -4.93 -22.05 26.08
C PRO A 146 -6.11 -23.00 26.34
N ASN A 147 -7.10 -23.04 25.45
CA ASN A 147 -8.24 -23.97 25.52
C ASN A 147 -7.95 -25.31 24.84
N GLY A 148 -6.76 -25.47 24.24
CA GLY A 148 -6.35 -26.68 23.52
C GLY A 148 -6.78 -26.73 22.07
N THR A 149 -7.39 -25.66 21.52
CA THR A 149 -7.77 -25.60 20.11
C THR A 149 -6.52 -25.40 19.26
N LYS A 150 -6.35 -26.26 18.25
CA LYS A 150 -5.24 -26.16 17.29
C LYS A 150 -5.68 -25.39 16.05
N TRP A 151 -5.25 -24.13 15.97
CA TRP A 151 -5.52 -23.22 14.86
C TRP A 151 -4.54 -23.44 13.70
N LYS A 152 -5.08 -23.71 12.50
CA LYS A 152 -4.33 -23.68 11.24
C LYS A 152 -4.15 -22.22 10.81
N ILE A 153 -2.91 -21.84 10.46
CA ILE A 153 -2.60 -20.49 10.01
C ILE A 153 -2.44 -20.48 8.49
N GLU A 154 -3.27 -19.68 7.81
CA GLU A 154 -3.20 -19.46 6.37
C GLU A 154 -2.70 -18.05 6.08
N PRO A 155 -1.46 -17.89 5.56
CA PRO A 155 -0.86 -16.58 5.44
C PRO A 155 -1.17 -15.94 4.08
N TYR A 156 -1.29 -14.63 4.10
CA TYR A 156 -1.48 -13.76 2.95
C TYR A 156 -0.51 -12.59 3.00
N PHE A 157 -0.28 -11.96 1.86
CA PHE A 157 0.58 -10.79 1.77
C PHE A 157 -0.05 -9.72 0.88
N SER A 158 -0.01 -8.47 1.33
CA SER A 158 -0.23 -7.33 0.43
C SER A 158 0.47 -6.09 0.97
N SER A 159 1.00 -5.28 0.07
CA SER A 159 1.69 -4.02 0.37
C SER A 159 1.65 -3.13 -0.87
N ASP A 160 2.26 -1.94 -0.80
CA ASP A 160 2.58 -1.21 -2.02
C ASP A 160 3.57 -2.02 -2.90
N TRP A 161 3.67 -1.66 -4.19
CA TRP A 161 4.48 -2.37 -5.17
C TRP A 161 5.95 -2.51 -4.79
N LYS A 162 6.55 -1.47 -4.22
CA LYS A 162 7.97 -1.45 -3.91
C LYS A 162 8.26 -2.46 -2.80
N PHE A 163 7.47 -2.42 -1.74
CA PHE A 163 7.63 -3.34 -0.62
C PHE A 163 7.36 -4.78 -1.06
N MET A 164 6.32 -5.02 -1.87
CA MET A 164 6.00 -6.35 -2.40
C MET A 164 7.12 -6.88 -3.30
N ALA A 165 7.68 -6.04 -4.17
CA ALA A 165 8.79 -6.41 -5.03
C ALA A 165 10.02 -6.82 -4.18
N ILE A 166 10.31 -6.11 -3.10
CA ILE A 166 11.41 -6.47 -2.20
C ILE A 166 11.16 -7.81 -1.51
N ILE A 167 9.96 -8.02 -0.95
CA ILE A 167 9.60 -9.30 -0.29
C ILE A 167 9.68 -10.48 -1.27
N LEU A 168 9.32 -10.29 -2.55
CA LEU A 168 9.40 -11.32 -3.59
C LEU A 168 10.80 -11.48 -4.21
N GLY A 169 11.80 -10.71 -3.76
CA GLY A 169 13.13 -10.68 -4.37
C GLY A 169 13.10 -10.23 -5.85
N PHE A 170 12.11 -9.44 -6.21
CA PHE A 170 11.81 -9.02 -7.58
C PHE A 170 12.61 -7.78 -7.98
N ASN A 171 12.73 -7.56 -9.29
CA ASN A 171 13.37 -6.37 -9.85
C ASN A 171 12.50 -5.12 -9.66
N ALA A 172 13.06 -3.95 -10.00
CA ALA A 172 12.34 -2.70 -9.95
C ALA A 172 11.20 -2.66 -10.99
N ALA A 173 10.13 -1.89 -10.68
CA ALA A 173 8.96 -1.75 -11.55
C ALA A 173 9.27 -1.23 -12.98
N ASN A 174 10.42 -0.60 -13.18
CA ASN A 174 10.89 -0.11 -14.48
C ASN A 174 11.70 -1.16 -15.27
N ALA A 175 11.84 -2.40 -14.80
CA ALA A 175 12.49 -3.46 -15.55
C ALA A 175 11.62 -3.99 -16.71
N ASN A 176 12.21 -4.79 -17.61
CA ASN A 176 11.46 -5.35 -18.75
C ASN A 176 10.37 -6.32 -18.31
N TYR A 177 10.68 -7.23 -17.38
CA TYR A 177 9.71 -8.11 -16.72
C TYR A 177 9.34 -7.47 -15.39
N PHE A 178 8.20 -6.79 -15.34
CA PHE A 178 7.79 -6.00 -14.18
C PHE A 178 6.74 -6.72 -13.33
N CYS A 179 5.98 -7.67 -13.89
CA CYS A 179 4.86 -8.29 -13.20
C CYS A 179 5.30 -9.50 -12.37
N PRO A 180 4.97 -9.56 -11.05
CA PRO A 180 5.31 -10.71 -10.22
C PRO A 180 4.46 -11.95 -10.52
N TRP A 181 3.29 -11.80 -11.15
CA TRP A 181 2.35 -12.91 -11.39
C TRP A 181 2.46 -13.52 -12.81
N CYS A 182 2.91 -12.74 -13.79
CA CYS A 182 3.02 -13.20 -15.18
C CYS A 182 4.34 -12.79 -15.86
N MET A 183 4.52 -13.26 -17.08
CA MET A 183 5.69 -13.06 -17.93
C MET A 183 5.52 -11.87 -18.90
N CYS A 184 4.56 -10.96 -18.61
CA CYS A 184 4.36 -9.75 -19.41
C CYS A 184 5.66 -8.92 -19.46
N THR A 185 6.04 -8.53 -20.68
CA THR A 185 7.15 -7.60 -20.89
C THR A 185 6.64 -6.18 -21.03
N LYS A 186 7.53 -5.19 -20.89
CA LYS A 186 7.23 -3.80 -21.23
C LYS A 186 6.79 -3.59 -22.68
N LYS A 187 7.21 -4.47 -23.61
CA LYS A 187 6.78 -4.40 -25.01
C LYS A 187 5.34 -4.89 -25.17
N ASP A 188 4.93 -5.86 -24.35
CA ASP A 188 3.61 -6.49 -24.43
C ASP A 188 2.55 -5.80 -23.56
N ILE A 189 2.95 -4.90 -22.65
CA ILE A 189 2.05 -4.33 -21.63
C ILE A 189 0.78 -3.66 -22.17
N GLY A 190 0.84 -3.13 -23.39
CA GLY A 190 -0.31 -2.50 -24.07
C GLY A 190 -0.90 -3.33 -25.20
N ASN A 191 -0.61 -4.63 -25.28
CA ASN A 191 -1.20 -5.54 -26.25
C ASN A 191 -2.61 -5.95 -25.80
N ARG A 192 -3.63 -5.59 -26.58
CA ARG A 192 -5.05 -5.82 -26.25
C ARG A 192 -5.54 -7.23 -26.54
N ASP A 193 -4.82 -7.95 -27.39
CA ASP A 193 -5.19 -9.29 -27.83
C ASP A 193 -4.69 -10.37 -26.86
N LYS A 194 -3.80 -9.97 -25.93
CA LYS A 194 -3.18 -10.88 -24.96
C LYS A 194 -3.76 -10.63 -23.57
N ILE A 195 -4.46 -11.63 -23.05
CA ILE A 195 -4.85 -11.68 -21.64
C ILE A 195 -3.73 -12.39 -20.88
N HIS A 196 -3.18 -11.71 -19.88
CA HIS A 196 -2.20 -12.29 -18.98
C HIS A 196 -2.90 -12.91 -17.78
N LYS A 197 -2.45 -14.10 -17.37
CA LYS A 197 -2.96 -14.81 -16.20
C LYS A 197 -1.86 -14.97 -15.17
N ILE A 198 -2.22 -15.31 -13.93
CA ILE A 198 -1.27 -15.78 -12.94
C ILE A 198 -0.69 -17.11 -13.45
N GLU A 199 0.57 -17.09 -13.88
CA GLU A 199 1.26 -18.28 -14.44
C GLU A 199 2.54 -18.64 -13.67
N LYS A 200 3.00 -17.73 -12.80
CA LYS A 200 4.10 -17.97 -11.87
C LYS A 200 3.56 -18.62 -10.59
N ASN A 201 4.41 -19.36 -9.89
CA ASN A 201 4.12 -19.88 -8.55
C ASN A 201 5.37 -19.85 -7.66
N MET A 202 5.17 -20.04 -6.35
CA MET A 202 6.25 -19.92 -5.38
C MET A 202 7.37 -20.96 -5.59
N ASN A 203 7.03 -22.20 -5.97
CA ASN A 203 8.03 -23.24 -6.26
C ASN A 203 8.96 -22.86 -7.44
N GLN A 204 8.40 -22.25 -8.50
CA GLN A 204 9.20 -21.75 -9.62
C GLN A 204 10.12 -20.61 -9.18
N ILE A 205 9.60 -19.68 -8.38
CA ILE A 205 10.34 -18.52 -7.87
C ILE A 205 11.49 -18.93 -6.95
N GLN A 206 11.34 -20.01 -6.19
CA GLN A 206 12.39 -20.55 -5.31
C GLN A 206 13.39 -21.47 -6.02
N SER A 207 13.16 -21.80 -7.29
CA SER A 207 14.03 -22.71 -8.02
C SER A 207 15.43 -22.11 -8.26
N SER A 208 16.40 -22.97 -8.61
CA SER A 208 17.75 -22.53 -8.97
C SER A 208 17.81 -21.64 -10.22
N LYS A 209 16.75 -21.64 -11.02
CA LYS A 209 16.58 -20.81 -12.23
C LYS A 209 15.20 -20.16 -12.19
N PRO A 210 15.01 -19.13 -11.37
CA PRO A 210 13.71 -18.52 -11.19
C PRO A 210 13.23 -17.82 -12.47
N PRO A 211 11.90 -17.63 -12.63
CA PRO A 211 11.35 -16.89 -13.75
C PRO A 211 11.93 -15.47 -13.85
N PRO A 212 12.00 -14.90 -15.07
CA PRO A 212 12.43 -13.52 -15.28
C PRO A 212 11.74 -12.53 -14.34
N GLY A 213 12.57 -11.66 -13.77
CA GLY A 213 12.18 -10.63 -12.83
C GLY A 213 12.52 -10.95 -11.37
N HIS A 214 12.58 -12.22 -10.97
CA HIS A 214 13.02 -12.62 -9.64
C HIS A 214 14.56 -12.70 -9.60
N LEU A 215 15.19 -11.79 -8.88
CA LEU A 215 16.64 -11.66 -8.77
C LEU A 215 17.19 -12.30 -7.50
N LYS A 216 16.37 -12.37 -6.45
CA LYS A 216 16.70 -12.93 -5.14
C LYS A 216 15.60 -13.89 -4.70
N ALA A 217 15.90 -14.71 -3.70
CA ALA A 217 14.88 -15.56 -3.08
C ALA A 217 13.79 -14.70 -2.41
N PRO A 218 12.52 -15.13 -2.43
CA PRO A 218 11.48 -14.45 -1.69
C PRO A 218 11.72 -14.58 -0.18
N LEU A 219 11.45 -13.51 0.57
CA LEU A 219 11.61 -13.47 2.02
C LEU A 219 10.49 -14.22 2.76
N LEU A 220 9.30 -14.32 2.17
CA LEU A 220 8.14 -15.03 2.73
C LEU A 220 7.70 -16.19 1.83
N PRO A 221 8.55 -17.23 1.63
CA PRO A 221 8.27 -18.32 0.70
C PRO A 221 7.15 -19.26 1.14
N MET A 222 6.75 -19.21 2.41
CA MET A 222 5.63 -20.01 2.93
C MET A 222 4.26 -19.47 2.48
N ILE A 223 4.21 -18.27 1.90
CA ILE A 223 2.99 -17.67 1.36
C ILE A 223 2.89 -18.07 -0.11
N PRO A 224 1.80 -18.73 -0.56
CA PRO A 224 1.56 -19.01 -1.97
C PRO A 224 1.54 -17.72 -2.81
N LEU A 225 1.98 -17.75 -4.07
CA LEU A 225 2.06 -16.53 -4.89
C LEU A 225 0.68 -15.89 -5.17
N ASP A 226 -0.35 -16.72 -5.31
CA ASP A 226 -1.74 -16.31 -5.41
C ASP A 226 -2.30 -15.75 -4.09
N HIS A 227 -1.56 -15.80 -2.98
CA HIS A 227 -1.85 -15.10 -1.74
C HIS A 227 -1.08 -13.77 -1.61
N TYR A 228 -0.27 -13.39 -2.61
CA TYR A 228 0.28 -12.03 -2.75
C TYR A 228 -0.69 -11.18 -3.54
N VAL A 229 -1.58 -10.49 -2.82
CA VAL A 229 -2.73 -9.78 -3.40
C VAL A 229 -2.36 -8.32 -3.68
N PRO A 230 -2.69 -7.76 -4.87
CA PRO A 230 -2.45 -6.37 -5.18
C PRO A 230 -3.21 -5.42 -4.26
N ASP A 231 -2.58 -4.31 -3.91
CA ASP A 231 -3.23 -3.25 -3.14
C ASP A 231 -4.13 -2.36 -4.01
N GLU A 232 -5.43 -2.34 -3.70
CA GLU A 232 -6.39 -1.58 -4.49
C GLU A 232 -6.28 -0.06 -4.29
N LEU A 233 -5.76 0.40 -3.14
CA LEU A 233 -5.49 1.82 -2.91
C LEU A 233 -4.44 2.33 -3.90
N HIS A 234 -3.28 1.68 -3.97
CA HIS A 234 -2.22 2.08 -4.89
C HIS A 234 -2.58 1.89 -6.36
N VAL A 235 -3.42 0.91 -6.72
CA VAL A 235 -4.00 0.81 -8.07
C VAL A 235 -4.70 2.12 -8.44
N MET A 236 -5.57 2.63 -7.57
CA MET A 236 -6.28 3.90 -7.81
C MET A 236 -5.31 5.08 -7.90
N LEU A 237 -4.46 5.25 -6.90
CA LEU A 237 -3.58 6.40 -6.78
C LEU A 237 -2.67 6.54 -8.01
N ARG A 238 -2.09 5.43 -8.49
CA ARG A 238 -1.10 5.42 -9.56
C ARG A 238 -1.71 5.50 -10.95
N ILE A 239 -2.90 4.92 -11.16
CA ILE A 239 -3.63 5.08 -12.42
C ILE A 239 -4.14 6.52 -12.54
N TRP A 240 -4.66 7.09 -11.46
CA TRP A 240 -5.03 8.50 -11.39
C TRP A 240 -3.87 9.42 -11.78
N ASP A 241 -2.71 9.24 -11.14
CA ASP A 241 -1.51 10.06 -11.40
C ASP A 241 -1.12 9.98 -12.88
N ARG A 242 -1.22 8.79 -13.48
CA ARG A 242 -0.92 8.60 -14.90
C ARG A 242 -1.91 9.33 -15.79
N MET A 243 -3.21 9.18 -15.55
CA MET A 243 -4.26 9.81 -16.34
C MET A 243 -4.19 11.33 -16.25
N TRP A 244 -3.97 11.87 -15.05
CA TRP A 244 -3.77 13.30 -14.85
C TRP A 244 -2.51 13.82 -15.56
N ALA A 245 -1.38 13.11 -15.43
CA ALA A 245 -0.15 13.47 -16.12
C ALA A 245 -0.31 13.48 -17.65
N LEU A 246 -1.10 12.57 -18.21
CA LEU A 246 -1.40 12.52 -19.65
C LEU A 246 -2.23 13.73 -20.11
N VAL A 247 -3.21 14.17 -19.31
CA VAL A 247 -3.97 15.40 -19.59
C VAL A 247 -3.05 16.62 -19.59
N ILE A 248 -2.20 16.77 -18.57
CA ILE A 248 -1.25 17.89 -18.47
C ILE A 248 -0.23 17.83 -19.62
N GLN A 249 0.26 16.65 -19.97
CA GLN A 249 1.19 16.45 -21.09
C GLN A 249 0.55 16.86 -22.41
N GLU A 250 -0.73 16.54 -22.62
CA GLU A 250 -1.46 16.94 -23.82
C GLU A 250 -1.56 18.46 -23.94
N LEU A 251 -1.98 19.15 -22.86
CA LEU A 251 -2.06 20.61 -22.82
C LEU A 251 -0.69 21.27 -23.08
N LYS A 252 0.39 20.69 -22.52
CA LYS A 252 1.76 21.16 -22.78
C LYS A 252 2.17 20.96 -24.23
N SER A 253 1.88 19.80 -24.83
CA SER A 253 2.25 19.49 -26.22
C SER A 253 1.53 20.38 -27.25
N GLU A 254 0.37 20.92 -26.89
CA GLU A 254 -0.41 21.84 -27.71
C GLU A 254 -0.05 23.31 -27.44
N ASN A 255 0.95 23.60 -26.60
CA ASN A 255 1.31 24.95 -26.14
C ASN A 255 0.14 25.70 -25.46
N ARG A 256 -0.79 24.97 -24.85
CA ARG A 256 -1.96 25.53 -24.16
C ARG A 256 -1.79 25.61 -22.65
N PHE A 257 -0.74 25.02 -22.09
CA PHE A 257 -0.51 25.02 -20.64
C PHE A 257 0.04 26.38 -20.14
N ASP A 258 -0.77 27.42 -20.28
CA ASP A 258 -0.51 28.80 -19.87
C ASP A 258 -1.21 29.16 -18.54
N ASP A 259 -1.11 30.43 -18.12
CA ASP A 259 -1.74 30.90 -16.87
C ASP A 259 -3.26 30.81 -16.90
N ASN A 260 -3.87 30.99 -18.08
CA ASN A 260 -5.32 30.92 -18.20
C ASN A 260 -5.82 29.48 -18.03
N ILE A 261 -5.17 28.49 -18.65
CA ILE A 261 -5.51 27.07 -18.47
C ILE A 261 -5.25 26.63 -17.03
N ARG A 262 -4.13 27.04 -16.41
CA ARG A 262 -3.88 26.77 -14.98
C ARG A 262 -5.00 27.33 -14.10
N ARG A 263 -5.45 28.56 -14.35
CA ARG A 263 -6.57 29.18 -13.62
C ARG A 263 -7.88 28.41 -13.84
N ILE A 264 -8.19 27.99 -15.07
CA ILE A 264 -9.38 27.20 -15.37
C ILE A 264 -9.36 25.88 -14.60
N ILE A 265 -8.21 25.18 -14.57
CA ILE A 265 -8.05 23.95 -13.78
C ILE A 265 -8.31 24.22 -12.30
N SER A 266 -7.71 25.25 -11.72
CA SER A 266 -7.92 25.59 -10.30
C SER A 266 -9.37 25.95 -9.97
N VAL A 267 -10.06 26.69 -10.85
CA VAL A 267 -11.49 27.01 -10.67
C VAL A 267 -12.34 25.75 -10.73
N GLU A 268 -12.06 24.84 -11.66
CA GLU A 268 -12.80 23.60 -11.80
C GLU A 268 -12.56 22.64 -10.62
N MET A 269 -11.33 22.59 -10.09
CA MET A 269 -11.03 21.88 -8.84
C MET A 269 -11.78 22.48 -7.65
N GLN A 270 -11.83 23.81 -7.55
CA GLN A 270 -12.58 24.50 -6.50
C GLN A 270 -14.08 24.23 -6.59
N ARG A 271 -14.66 24.16 -7.80
CA ARG A 271 -16.07 23.83 -8.03
C ARG A 271 -16.46 22.49 -7.39
N ILE A 272 -15.55 21.52 -7.43
CA ILE A 272 -15.73 20.18 -6.83
C ILE A 272 -15.18 20.09 -5.40
N SER A 273 -14.91 21.22 -4.75
CA SER A 273 -14.40 21.32 -3.37
C SER A 273 -13.01 20.70 -3.14
N VAL A 274 -12.16 20.63 -4.18
CA VAL A 274 -10.78 20.17 -4.08
C VAL A 274 -9.82 21.36 -4.04
N ARG A 275 -8.95 21.42 -3.03
CA ARG A 275 -7.92 22.47 -2.92
C ARG A 275 -6.76 22.15 -3.86
N PHE A 276 -6.57 22.97 -4.89
CA PHE A 276 -5.56 22.71 -5.92
C PHE A 276 -4.91 24.01 -6.43
N HIS A 277 -3.58 24.07 -6.31
CA HIS A 277 -2.79 25.25 -6.67
C HIS A 277 -1.62 24.87 -7.55
N PHE A 278 -1.24 25.81 -8.42
CA PHE A 278 -0.02 25.74 -9.22
C PHE A 278 1.02 26.71 -8.64
N TRP A 279 2.29 26.32 -8.70
CA TRP A 279 3.42 27.20 -8.40
C TRP A 279 4.57 26.90 -9.34
N GLN A 280 5.47 27.87 -9.50
CA GLN A 280 6.70 27.66 -10.23
C GLN A 280 7.79 27.22 -9.26
N ASP A 281 8.46 26.13 -9.60
CA ASP A 281 9.62 25.63 -8.89
C ASP A 281 10.81 26.57 -9.15
N HIS A 282 11.45 27.04 -8.08
CA HIS A 282 12.49 28.07 -8.16
C HIS A 282 13.76 27.58 -8.88
N ASP A 283 14.09 26.29 -8.77
CA ASP A 283 15.33 25.72 -9.31
C ASP A 283 15.17 25.30 -10.76
N THR A 284 14.03 24.70 -11.10
CA THR A 284 13.78 24.14 -12.44
C THR A 284 13.02 25.09 -13.35
N GLN A 285 12.48 26.19 -12.81
CA GLN A 285 11.51 27.07 -13.47
C GLN A 285 10.27 26.33 -14.00
N SER A 286 10.06 25.08 -13.58
CA SER A 286 8.97 24.24 -14.04
C SER A 286 7.72 24.47 -13.20
N TRP A 287 6.55 24.31 -13.82
CA TRP A 287 5.29 24.43 -13.10
C TRP A 287 4.97 23.12 -12.38
N SER A 288 4.85 23.23 -11.06
CA SER A 288 4.42 22.21 -10.13
C SER A 288 2.98 22.46 -9.67
N TYR A 289 2.35 21.44 -9.10
CA TYR A 289 0.97 21.50 -8.65
C TYR A 289 0.73 20.64 -7.41
N THR A 290 -0.37 20.92 -6.70
CA THR A 290 -0.71 20.26 -5.44
C THR A 290 -0.78 18.74 -5.62
N SER A 291 -0.03 17.99 -4.81
CA SER A 291 -0.18 16.54 -4.71
C SER A 291 -1.48 16.21 -3.98
N LEU A 292 -2.39 15.52 -4.64
CA LEU A 292 -3.71 15.17 -4.08
C LEU A 292 -3.66 13.88 -3.26
N MET A 293 -4.39 13.90 -2.14
CA MET A 293 -4.62 12.71 -1.31
C MET A 293 -5.68 11.81 -1.95
N GLY A 294 -5.80 10.57 -1.48
CA GLY A 294 -6.72 9.58 -2.06
C GLY A 294 -8.18 10.05 -2.16
N GLY A 295 -8.70 10.70 -1.11
CA GLY A 295 -10.07 11.23 -1.12
C GLY A 295 -10.29 12.31 -2.19
N ASP A 296 -9.38 13.28 -2.29
CA ASP A 296 -9.46 14.32 -3.32
C ASP A 296 -9.35 13.72 -4.72
N LYS A 297 -8.45 12.75 -4.93
CA LYS A 297 -8.34 12.03 -6.21
C LYS A 297 -9.65 11.35 -6.61
N GLU A 298 -10.35 10.72 -5.66
CA GLU A 298 -11.66 10.12 -5.89
C GLU A 298 -12.71 11.17 -6.31
N ILE A 299 -12.72 12.33 -5.65
CA ILE A 299 -13.61 13.44 -6.02
C ILE A 299 -13.34 13.92 -7.45
N VAL A 300 -12.07 14.08 -7.85
CA VAL A 300 -11.70 14.46 -9.23
C VAL A 300 -12.13 13.38 -10.22
N LEU A 301 -11.93 12.08 -9.90
CA LEU A 301 -12.36 10.95 -10.73
C LEU A 301 -13.85 10.96 -11.04
N GLN A 302 -14.66 11.42 -10.09
CA GLN A 302 -16.12 11.42 -10.23
C GLN A 302 -16.66 12.74 -10.79
N ASN A 303 -16.00 13.87 -10.55
CA ASN A 303 -16.67 15.17 -10.69
C ASN A 303 -15.96 16.20 -11.59
N PHE A 304 -14.66 16.06 -11.89
CA PHE A 304 -13.95 17.05 -12.72
C PHE A 304 -14.47 17.02 -14.17
N ASN A 305 -14.89 18.16 -14.71
CA ASN A 305 -15.42 18.25 -16.07
C ASN A 305 -14.32 18.70 -17.05
N PHE A 306 -13.93 17.82 -17.97
CA PHE A 306 -12.92 18.13 -18.99
C PHE A 306 -13.41 19.04 -20.13
N GLU A 307 -14.70 19.36 -20.23
CA GLU A 307 -15.23 20.31 -21.23
C GLU A 307 -14.70 21.73 -21.03
N VAL A 308 -14.29 22.09 -19.81
CA VAL A 308 -13.65 23.39 -19.55
C VAL A 308 -12.24 23.47 -20.17
N LEU A 309 -11.64 22.34 -20.53
CA LEU A 309 -10.28 22.22 -21.04
C LEU A 309 -10.19 21.75 -22.49
N PHE A 310 -11.20 21.06 -23.01
CA PHE A 310 -11.14 20.44 -24.33
C PHE A 310 -12.43 20.66 -25.11
N ASN A 311 -12.36 20.52 -26.44
CA ASN A 311 -13.58 20.50 -27.25
C ASN A 311 -14.50 19.34 -26.84
N ILE A 312 -15.79 19.44 -27.16
CA ILE A 312 -16.84 18.50 -26.71
C ILE A 312 -16.49 17.04 -27.04
N GLU A 313 -16.05 16.74 -28.26
CA GLU A 313 -15.71 15.35 -28.65
C GLU A 313 -14.56 14.78 -27.79
N ARG A 314 -13.49 15.58 -27.59
CA ARG A 314 -12.33 15.17 -26.79
C ARG A 314 -12.66 15.08 -25.31
N ALA A 315 -13.39 16.05 -24.78
CA ALA A 315 -13.82 16.10 -23.40
C ALA A 315 -14.69 14.90 -23.04
N ASN A 316 -15.64 14.53 -23.91
CA ASN A 316 -16.50 13.36 -23.72
C ASN A 316 -15.70 12.07 -23.57
N LEU A 317 -14.69 11.83 -24.41
CA LEU A 317 -13.84 10.65 -24.32
C LEU A 317 -13.03 10.62 -23.01
N ILE A 318 -12.44 11.75 -22.60
CA ILE A 318 -11.65 11.83 -21.36
C ILE A 318 -12.57 11.67 -20.14
N ASN A 319 -13.71 12.38 -20.11
CA ASN A 319 -14.72 12.25 -19.07
C ASN A 319 -15.16 10.78 -18.93
N GLN A 320 -15.54 10.12 -20.04
CA GLN A 320 -15.93 8.72 -20.03
C GLN A 320 -14.81 7.83 -19.48
N LEU A 321 -13.56 8.01 -19.92
CA LEU A 321 -12.44 7.22 -19.44
C LEU A 321 -12.24 7.35 -17.91
N TRP A 322 -12.40 8.55 -17.37
CA TRP A 322 -12.29 8.82 -15.93
C TRP A 322 -13.46 8.22 -15.15
N ARG A 323 -14.70 8.32 -15.66
CA ARG A 323 -15.88 7.74 -15.01
C ARG A 323 -15.89 6.22 -15.07
N ASP A 324 -15.51 5.63 -16.19
CA ASP A 324 -15.40 4.18 -16.34
C ASP A 324 -14.31 3.62 -15.41
N PHE A 325 -13.19 4.33 -15.23
CA PHE A 325 -12.18 3.95 -14.24
C PHE A 325 -12.72 4.05 -12.80
N TYR A 326 -13.48 5.10 -12.48
CA TYR A 326 -14.11 5.24 -11.16
C TYR A 326 -15.06 4.08 -10.87
N VAL A 327 -15.89 3.67 -11.85
CA VAL A 327 -16.79 2.52 -11.71
C VAL A 327 -16.01 1.23 -11.45
N LEU A 328 -14.89 0.99 -12.15
CA LEU A 328 -14.01 -0.15 -11.88
C LEU A 328 -13.41 -0.07 -10.46
N TYR A 329 -12.95 1.12 -10.04
CA TYR A 329 -12.41 1.33 -8.70
C TYR A 329 -13.42 1.00 -7.61
N LYS A 330 -14.68 1.42 -7.75
CA LYS A 330 -15.75 1.09 -6.81
C LYS A 330 -16.04 -0.41 -6.85
N SER A 331 -16.22 -0.97 -8.03
CA SER A 331 -16.57 -2.38 -8.22
C SER A 331 -15.54 -3.31 -7.57
N MET A 332 -14.24 -3.05 -7.72
CA MET A 332 -13.24 -3.93 -7.09
C MET A 332 -13.27 -3.94 -5.56
N LYS A 333 -13.91 -2.95 -4.91
CA LYS A 333 -14.05 -2.91 -3.44
C LYS A 333 -15.31 -3.62 -2.95
N GLU A 334 -16.27 -3.86 -3.83
CA GLU A 334 -17.52 -4.52 -3.47
C GLU A 334 -17.33 -6.04 -3.38
N PRO A 335 -17.72 -6.69 -2.26
CA PRO A 335 -17.56 -8.13 -2.08
C PRO A 335 -18.32 -8.97 -3.11
N GLU A 336 -19.45 -8.47 -3.61
CA GLU A 336 -20.34 -9.18 -4.54
C GLU A 336 -19.94 -9.04 -6.02
N THR A 337 -18.82 -8.39 -6.31
CA THR A 337 -18.41 -8.14 -7.70
C THR A 337 -18.11 -9.44 -8.44
N ASP A 338 -18.84 -9.65 -9.55
CA ASP A 338 -18.58 -10.76 -10.44
C ASP A 338 -17.26 -10.57 -11.21
N SER A 339 -16.35 -11.52 -11.02
CA SER A 339 -15.02 -11.49 -11.65
C SER A 339 -15.06 -11.43 -13.18
N ALA A 340 -16.02 -12.11 -13.82
CA ALA A 340 -16.10 -12.16 -15.27
C ALA A 340 -16.64 -10.83 -15.85
N LEU A 341 -17.67 -10.26 -15.22
CA LEU A 341 -18.18 -8.94 -15.55
C LEU A 341 -17.10 -7.87 -15.35
N PHE A 342 -16.36 -7.93 -14.24
CA PHE A 342 -15.25 -7.02 -13.98
C PHE A 342 -14.19 -7.11 -15.10
N ALA A 343 -13.79 -8.32 -15.52
CA ALA A 343 -12.84 -8.51 -16.62
C ALA A 343 -13.33 -7.89 -17.93
N ILE A 344 -14.62 -8.05 -18.26
CA ILE A 344 -15.23 -7.46 -19.46
C ILE A 344 -15.19 -5.93 -19.39
N GLN A 345 -15.54 -5.34 -18.24
CA GLN A 345 -15.52 -3.89 -18.05
C GLN A 345 -14.09 -3.33 -18.09
N ALA A 346 -13.14 -4.00 -17.44
CA ALA A 346 -11.73 -3.59 -17.45
C ALA A 346 -11.13 -3.64 -18.86
N LYS A 347 -11.50 -4.64 -19.68
CA LYS A 347 -11.10 -4.70 -21.08
C LYS A 347 -11.72 -3.56 -21.91
N LYS A 348 -13.01 -3.28 -21.73
CA LYS A 348 -13.66 -2.12 -22.39
C LYS A 348 -12.98 -0.80 -22.03
N TRP A 349 -12.59 -0.65 -20.76
CA TRP A 349 -11.85 0.53 -20.31
C TRP A 349 -10.47 0.64 -20.97
N LEU A 350 -9.73 -0.47 -21.11
CA LEU A 350 -8.47 -0.50 -21.87
C LEU A 350 -8.68 -0.11 -23.34
N ASP A 351 -9.74 -0.63 -23.97
CA ASP A 351 -10.05 -0.33 -25.36
C ASP A 351 -10.35 1.16 -25.57
N LEU A 352 -11.09 1.77 -24.63
CA LEU A 352 -11.32 3.21 -24.59
C LEU A 352 -10.00 3.96 -24.39
N PHE A 353 -9.19 3.60 -23.39
CA PHE A 353 -7.89 4.22 -23.11
C PHE A 353 -7.00 4.27 -24.35
N LEU A 354 -6.99 3.18 -25.13
CA LEU A 354 -6.17 3.03 -26.31
C LEU A 354 -6.89 3.44 -27.61
N THR A 355 -8.00 4.18 -27.55
CA THR A 355 -8.74 4.62 -28.75
C THR A 355 -7.77 5.22 -29.79
N PRO A 356 -7.68 4.65 -31.02
CA PRO A 356 -6.74 5.12 -32.03
C PRO A 356 -7.18 6.46 -32.61
N TYR A 357 -6.24 7.21 -33.20
CA TYR A 357 -6.59 8.35 -34.03
C TYR A 357 -7.23 7.87 -35.34
N GLN A 358 -8.03 8.74 -35.96
CA GLN A 358 -8.68 8.48 -37.25
C GLN A 358 -8.31 9.60 -38.23
N GLY A 359 -8.13 9.25 -39.50
CA GLY A 359 -7.73 10.21 -40.55
C GLY A 359 -6.23 10.52 -40.56
N GLU A 360 -5.82 11.32 -41.54
CA GLU A 360 -4.42 11.72 -41.71
C GLU A 360 -4.07 12.93 -40.83
N PRO A 361 -2.91 12.94 -40.14
CA PRO A 361 -2.47 14.10 -39.37
C PRO A 361 -2.48 15.40 -40.19
N ASN A 362 -2.85 16.51 -39.56
CA ASN A 362 -2.93 17.84 -40.18
C ASN A 362 -4.04 18.01 -41.25
N THR A 363 -5.06 17.15 -41.25
CA THR A 363 -6.26 17.28 -42.10
C THR A 363 -7.51 17.63 -41.29
N ILE A 364 -8.53 18.17 -41.95
CA ILE A 364 -9.82 18.53 -41.31
C ILE A 364 -10.56 17.28 -40.77
N SER A 365 -10.32 16.12 -41.38
CA SER A 365 -10.91 14.84 -40.97
C SER A 365 -10.14 14.14 -39.85
N PHE A 366 -9.02 14.69 -39.38
CA PHE A 366 -8.21 14.11 -38.31
C PHE A 366 -8.98 14.14 -36.98
N LYS A 367 -9.23 12.96 -36.41
CA LYS A 367 -9.75 12.81 -35.06
C LYS A 367 -8.69 12.20 -34.15
N LYS A 368 -8.30 12.94 -33.13
CA LYS A 368 -7.29 12.51 -32.16
C LYS A 368 -7.85 11.40 -31.26
N GLY A 369 -7.21 10.24 -31.29
CA GLY A 369 -7.45 9.14 -30.34
C GLY A 369 -6.98 9.47 -28.92
N LEU A 370 -7.26 8.64 -27.92
CA LEU A 370 -6.94 8.91 -26.51
C LEU A 370 -5.44 8.79 -26.20
N TYR A 371 -4.95 7.60 -25.84
CA TYR A 371 -3.59 7.37 -25.38
C TYR A 371 -2.98 6.12 -26.04
N ARG A 372 -1.66 5.90 -25.87
CA ARG A 372 -0.91 4.87 -26.62
C ARG A 372 -0.56 3.68 -25.74
N PRO A 373 -0.23 2.51 -26.33
CA PRO A 373 0.23 1.33 -25.58
C PRO A 373 1.39 1.60 -24.61
N LYS A 374 2.34 2.46 -25.01
CA LYS A 374 3.48 2.85 -24.16
C LYS A 374 3.09 3.69 -22.93
N ASP A 375 1.86 4.20 -22.90
CA ASP A 375 1.36 5.02 -21.82
C ASP A 375 0.73 4.16 -20.68
N ILE A 376 0.57 2.85 -20.90
CA ILE A 376 0.11 1.87 -19.91
C ILE A 376 1.17 1.64 -18.82
N THR A 377 0.73 1.59 -17.57
CA THR A 377 1.58 1.37 -16.39
C THR A 377 1.42 -0.05 -15.83
N PRO A 378 2.36 -0.51 -14.98
CA PRO A 378 2.21 -1.78 -14.26
C PRO A 378 0.88 -1.92 -13.50
N TYR A 379 0.40 -0.85 -12.87
CA TYR A 379 -0.88 -0.87 -12.17
C TYR A 379 -2.09 -0.98 -13.11
N MET A 380 -2.04 -0.36 -14.30
CA MET A 380 -3.08 -0.57 -15.32
C MET A 380 -3.07 -2.03 -15.80
N HIS A 381 -1.89 -2.62 -16.02
CA HIS A 381 -1.76 -4.03 -16.36
C HIS A 381 -2.39 -4.94 -15.30
N VAL A 382 -2.13 -4.68 -14.02
CA VAL A 382 -2.74 -5.43 -12.90
C VAL A 382 -4.25 -5.27 -12.87
N LEU A 383 -4.77 -4.04 -13.01
CA LEU A 383 -6.22 -3.79 -13.05
C LEU A 383 -6.93 -4.66 -14.09
N ILE A 384 -6.34 -4.77 -15.28
CA ILE A 384 -6.99 -5.43 -16.42
C ILE A 384 -6.82 -6.94 -16.37
N ASN A 385 -5.63 -7.42 -15.97
CA ASN A 385 -5.28 -8.83 -16.13
C ASN A 385 -5.42 -9.63 -14.83
N HIS A 386 -5.11 -9.03 -13.68
CA HIS A 386 -4.94 -9.79 -12.43
C HIS A 386 -6.00 -9.49 -11.37
N ILE A 387 -6.54 -8.27 -11.31
CA ILE A 387 -7.66 -7.97 -10.39
C ILE A 387 -8.86 -8.91 -10.59
N PRO A 388 -9.31 -9.24 -11.82
CA PRO A 388 -10.38 -10.22 -12.00
C PRO A 388 -10.04 -11.61 -11.43
N GLU A 389 -8.78 -12.06 -11.57
CA GLU A 389 -8.32 -13.33 -11.02
C GLU A 389 -8.34 -13.30 -9.48
N PHE A 390 -7.88 -12.21 -8.86
CA PHE A 390 -7.89 -12.06 -7.41
C PHE A 390 -9.29 -11.90 -6.82
N ILE A 391 -10.22 -11.23 -7.51
CA ILE A 391 -11.64 -11.20 -7.12
C ILE A 391 -12.21 -12.62 -7.11
N LYS A 392 -11.88 -13.42 -8.13
CA LYS A 392 -12.33 -14.81 -8.20
C LYS A 392 -11.74 -15.68 -7.08
N LEU A 393 -10.45 -15.53 -6.79
CA LEU A 393 -9.73 -16.35 -5.80
C LEU A 393 -10.13 -15.98 -4.36
N HIS A 394 -10.25 -14.67 -4.06
CA HIS A 394 -10.41 -14.15 -2.70
C HIS A 394 -11.73 -13.43 -2.46
N GLY A 395 -12.74 -13.72 -3.29
CA GLY A 395 -14.05 -13.05 -3.23
C GLY A 395 -14.76 -13.18 -1.87
N HIS A 396 -14.45 -14.22 -1.08
CA HIS A 396 -15.00 -14.42 0.26
C HIS A 396 -14.53 -13.36 1.28
N PHE A 397 -13.34 -12.78 1.11
CA PHE A 397 -12.91 -11.61 1.88
C PHE A 397 -13.30 -10.29 1.21
N GLY A 398 -13.39 -10.30 -0.13
CA GLY A 398 -13.40 -9.10 -0.95
C GLY A 398 -12.00 -8.50 -1.09
N LEU A 399 -11.70 -7.89 -2.25
CA LEU A 399 -10.35 -7.39 -2.50
C LEU A 399 -9.95 -6.25 -1.53
N ALA A 400 -10.92 -5.46 -1.07
CA ALA A 400 -10.70 -4.38 -0.12
C ALA A 400 -10.09 -4.85 1.22
N ALA A 401 -10.23 -6.12 1.58
CA ALA A 401 -9.57 -6.72 2.74
C ALA A 401 -8.03 -6.63 2.64
N PHE A 402 -7.50 -6.57 1.42
CA PHE A 402 -6.08 -6.49 1.12
C PHE A 402 -5.56 -5.05 0.95
N SER A 403 -6.41 -4.06 1.17
CA SER A 403 -6.08 -2.63 1.11
C SER A 403 -4.96 -2.23 2.07
N CYS A 404 -4.01 -1.42 1.60
CA CYS A 404 -2.94 -0.88 2.43
C CYS A 404 -3.33 0.40 3.18
N ALA A 405 -4.55 0.90 3.02
CA ALA A 405 -5.04 2.10 3.70
C ALA A 405 -4.91 2.03 5.23
N GLY A 406 -5.16 0.85 5.82
CA GLY A 406 -5.01 0.62 7.27
C GLY A 406 -3.55 0.73 7.73
N VAL A 407 -2.61 0.18 6.93
CA VAL A 407 -1.17 0.24 7.20
C VAL A 407 -0.64 1.66 7.03
N GLU A 408 -1.04 2.38 5.97
CA GLU A 408 -0.66 3.78 5.77
C GLU A 408 -1.12 4.66 6.92
N LYS A 409 -2.37 4.47 7.38
CA LYS A 409 -2.90 5.19 8.54
C LYS A 409 -2.14 4.83 9.81
N LYS A 410 -1.86 3.53 10.05
CA LYS A 410 -1.02 3.08 11.18
C LYS A 410 0.34 3.78 11.17
N ASN A 411 0.96 3.87 10.00
CA ASN A 411 2.25 4.52 9.84
C ASN A 411 2.17 6.02 10.16
N HIS A 412 1.14 6.70 9.66
CA HIS A 412 0.88 8.11 10.01
C HIS A 412 0.67 8.31 11.52
N ASP A 413 -0.10 7.43 12.17
CA ASP A 413 -0.37 7.48 13.60
C ASP A 413 0.91 7.26 14.42
N GLN A 414 1.77 6.34 13.99
CA GLN A 414 3.07 6.09 14.62
C GLN A 414 4.04 7.26 14.47
N VAL A 415 4.14 7.86 13.27
CA VAL A 415 4.96 9.06 13.05
C VAL A 415 4.46 10.22 13.89
N SER A 416 3.15 10.41 13.97
CA SER A 416 2.53 11.45 14.80
C SER A 416 2.77 11.25 16.30
N ALA A 417 2.80 9.99 16.76
CA ALA A 417 3.15 9.67 18.14
C ALA A 417 4.63 9.96 18.43
N PHE A 418 5.51 9.62 17.49
CA PHE A 418 6.94 9.89 17.58
C PHE A 418 7.22 11.40 17.75
N PHE A 419 6.69 12.25 16.85
CA PHE A 419 6.90 13.71 16.92
C PHE A 419 6.32 14.36 18.18
N ARG A 420 5.13 13.92 18.61
CA ARG A 420 4.51 14.46 19.83
C ARG A 420 5.38 14.21 21.06
N LYS A 421 6.10 13.09 21.09
CA LYS A 421 7.01 12.76 22.20
C LYS A 421 8.29 13.59 22.16
N THR A 422 8.94 13.69 21.00
CA THR A 422 10.20 14.44 20.87
C THR A 422 10.00 15.91 21.20
N MET A 423 8.83 16.49 20.85
CA MET A 423 8.55 17.92 21.07
C MET A 423 8.00 18.30 22.46
N LYS A 424 7.32 17.39 23.19
CA LYS A 424 6.66 17.74 24.48
C LYS A 424 7.57 17.62 25.72
N ASN A 425 8.68 16.88 25.65
CA ASN A 425 9.53 16.60 26.82
C ASN A 425 10.96 17.14 26.64
N GLY A 426 11.13 18.45 26.46
CA GLY A 426 12.45 19.13 26.49
C GLY A 426 13.18 18.98 27.84
N GLY A 427 13.54 17.75 28.21
CA GLY A 427 13.77 17.34 29.59
C GLY A 427 14.91 16.34 29.71
N LYS A 428 15.95 16.79 30.40
CA LYS A 428 17.08 16.02 30.94
C LYS A 428 16.58 14.79 31.73
N GLY A 429 16.97 13.58 31.35
CA GLY A 429 16.72 12.37 32.13
C GLY A 429 17.49 11.15 31.62
N ILE A 430 18.14 10.42 32.54
CA ILE A 430 19.15 9.37 32.29
C ILE A 430 18.54 8.00 31.86
N GLU A 431 17.21 7.87 31.74
CA GLU A 431 16.54 6.63 31.30
C GLU A 431 15.41 6.90 30.28
N ARG A 432 15.74 7.42 29.09
CA ARG A 432 14.77 7.51 27.98
C ARG A 432 14.52 6.10 27.40
N LYS A 433 13.31 5.56 27.59
CA LYS A 433 12.85 4.40 26.80
C LYS A 433 12.77 4.81 25.33
N SER A 434 13.26 3.94 24.45
CA SER A 434 13.24 4.14 22.99
C SER A 434 11.84 4.49 22.48
N ALA A 435 11.71 5.51 21.62
CA ALA A 435 10.44 5.86 21.00
C ALA A 435 9.74 4.68 20.31
N ILE A 436 10.50 3.78 19.67
CA ILE A 436 9.96 2.56 19.03
C ILE A 436 9.26 1.67 20.06
N PHE A 437 9.86 1.49 21.23
CA PHE A 437 9.33 0.60 22.28
C PHE A 437 8.14 1.23 22.99
N GLU A 438 8.13 2.55 23.16
CA GLU A 438 6.96 3.25 23.68
C GLU A 438 5.78 3.21 22.71
N ILE A 439 6.03 3.32 21.39
CA ILE A 439 4.99 3.14 20.36
C ILE A 439 4.37 1.73 20.48
N LEU A 440 5.21 0.68 20.52
CA LEU A 440 4.74 -0.70 20.68
C LEU A 440 4.04 -0.93 22.04
N TYR A 441 4.53 -0.30 23.11
CA TYR A 441 3.89 -0.38 24.42
C TYR A 441 2.53 0.31 24.45
N TYR A 442 2.41 1.49 23.83
CA TYR A 442 1.16 2.21 23.68
C TYR A 442 0.14 1.36 22.89
N GLU A 443 0.59 0.71 21.83
CA GLU A 443 -0.26 -0.20 21.07
C GLU A 443 -0.75 -1.38 21.92
N ASN A 444 0.12 -2.00 22.73
CA ASN A 444 -0.29 -3.03 23.68
C ASN A 444 -1.32 -2.53 24.70
N GLN A 445 -1.16 -1.30 25.21
CA GLN A 445 -2.15 -0.70 26.10
C GLN A 445 -3.49 -0.53 25.39
N PHE A 446 -3.48 0.02 24.18
CA PHE A 446 -4.69 0.21 23.38
C PHE A 446 -5.42 -1.11 23.09
N MET A 447 -4.68 -2.16 22.72
CA MET A 447 -5.23 -3.50 22.51
C MET A 447 -5.92 -4.04 23.77
N TYR A 448 -5.29 -3.89 24.93
CA TYR A 448 -5.86 -4.27 26.22
C TYR A 448 -7.16 -3.54 26.52
N PHE A 449 -7.20 -2.21 26.34
CA PHE A 449 -8.42 -1.44 26.55
C PHE A 449 -9.53 -1.76 25.56
N THR A 450 -9.18 -2.06 24.30
CA THR A 450 -10.17 -2.41 23.28
C THR A 450 -10.85 -3.74 23.63
N GLN A 451 -10.09 -4.74 24.07
CA GLN A 451 -10.63 -6.00 24.59
C GLN A 451 -11.40 -5.82 25.89
N GLN A 452 -10.94 -4.98 26.83
CA GLN A 452 -11.72 -4.76 28.05
C GLN A 452 -13.00 -3.98 27.78
N SER A 453 -13.00 -3.05 26.82
CA SER A 453 -14.20 -2.31 26.44
C SER A 453 -15.29 -3.17 25.80
N THR A 454 -14.95 -4.36 25.30
CA THR A 454 -15.93 -5.37 24.86
C THR A 454 -16.50 -6.19 26.03
N PHE A 455 -15.89 -6.15 27.23
CA PHE A 455 -16.38 -6.85 28.44
C PHE A 455 -16.92 -5.93 29.55
N ASP A 456 -16.42 -4.70 29.67
CA ASP A 456 -16.78 -3.70 30.68
C ASP A 456 -16.72 -2.28 30.09
N SER A 457 -17.52 -1.34 30.58
CA SER A 457 -17.53 0.06 30.12
C SER A 457 -16.29 0.84 30.58
N VAL A 458 -15.12 0.48 30.05
CA VAL A 458 -13.84 1.13 30.38
C VAL A 458 -13.51 2.18 29.31
N LEU A 459 -13.19 3.40 29.77
CA LEU A 459 -12.80 4.51 28.90
C LEU A 459 -11.49 4.17 28.16
N LYS A 460 -11.52 4.28 26.83
CA LYS A 460 -10.32 4.14 25.98
C LYS A 460 -9.23 5.12 26.42
N PRO A 461 -7.94 4.74 26.33
CA PRO A 461 -6.85 5.68 26.50
C PRO A 461 -7.02 6.75 25.43
N GLN A 462 -7.21 7.98 25.85
CA GLN A 462 -7.25 9.09 24.94
C GLN A 462 -5.85 9.17 24.31
N TYR A 463 -5.76 9.20 22.97
CA TYR A 463 -4.66 9.92 22.33
C TYR A 463 -4.63 11.25 23.05
N PHE A 464 -3.57 11.55 23.81
CA PHE A 464 -3.46 12.81 24.53
C PHE A 464 -3.86 13.94 23.58
N GLN A 465 -5.08 14.46 23.79
CA GLN A 465 -5.76 15.33 22.85
C GLN A 465 -5.06 16.68 22.84
N ILE A 466 -5.34 17.40 21.74
CA ILE A 466 -4.97 18.76 21.40
C ILE A 466 -3.64 18.84 20.64
#